data_AF-A0A928P987-F1
#
_entry.id   AF-A0A928P987-F1
#
_cell.length_a   1.000
_cell.length_b   1.000
_cell.length_c   1.000
_cell.angle_alpha   90.00
_cell.angle_beta   90.00
_cell.angle_gamma   90.00
#
_symmetry.space_group_name_H-M   'P 1'
#
loop_
_entity.id
_entity.type
_entity.pdbx_description
1 polymer ?
#
loop_
_entity_poly.entity_id
_entity_poly.type
_entity_poly.pdbx_seq_one_letter_code
_entity_poly.pdbx_strand_id
1 'polypeptide(L)'
;MRAFHDVHIHNYLSTCSGDNGATVESFRSLMQNEVLKSYSDDIPVSIAHPFQPVGSFPLRDKMVSLISDQTFGKLFTLAASRGIGLELNGATNSPEVFRMFGIAKECGCKFTLGSDMHARGEMSKVFGADHCTDYLGLTEDDMMNFTRG
;
A
#
# COMPACT_ATOMS: atom_id res chain seq x y z
N MET A 1 -5.30 -20.83 14.18
CA MET A 1 -3.86 -20.60 14.45
C MET A 1 -3.69 -19.10 14.64
N ARG A 2 -3.21 -18.61 15.79
CA ARG A 2 -2.94 -17.18 15.99
C ARG A 2 -1.60 -16.87 15.32
N ALA A 3 -1.61 -16.02 14.31
CA ALA A 3 -0.39 -15.50 13.70
C ALA A 3 0.24 -14.47 14.66
N PHE A 4 1.53 -14.64 14.98
CA PHE A 4 2.32 -13.71 15.81
C PHE A 4 3.22 -12.79 14.97
N HIS A 5 3.11 -12.88 13.65
CA HIS A 5 3.91 -12.12 12.71
C HIS A 5 3.04 -11.75 11.50
N ASP A 6 3.18 -10.51 11.04
CA ASP A 6 2.67 -10.04 9.77
C ASP A 6 3.71 -10.25 8.67
N VAL A 7 3.23 -10.30 7.43
CA VAL A 7 4.12 -10.30 6.25
C VAL A 7 3.92 -8.99 5.51
N HIS A 8 4.85 -8.08 5.74
CA HIS A 8 5.01 -6.86 4.96
C HIS A 8 5.74 -7.20 3.66
N ILE A 9 5.03 -7.17 2.55
CA ILE A 9 5.61 -7.54 1.26
C ILE A 9 6.11 -6.28 0.57
N HIS A 10 7.42 -6.07 0.66
CA HIS A 10 8.15 -5.43 -0.41
C HIS A 10 8.11 -6.38 -1.59
N ASN A 11 7.09 -6.21 -2.41
CA ASN A 11 7.00 -6.91 -3.68
C ASN A 11 8.15 -6.44 -4.58
N TYR A 12 8.22 -7.00 -5.78
CA TYR A 12 9.00 -6.45 -6.90
C TYR A 12 8.62 -5.00 -7.29
N LEU A 13 7.83 -4.27 -6.48
CA LEU A 13 7.39 -2.89 -6.68
C LEU A 13 7.91 -1.95 -5.58
N SER A 14 8.89 -2.40 -4.78
CA SER A 14 9.51 -1.63 -3.69
C SER A 14 10.80 -0.94 -4.12
N THR A 15 11.02 0.30 -3.66
CA THR A 15 12.31 0.97 -3.93
C THR A 15 13.50 0.24 -3.32
N CYS A 16 13.26 -0.48 -2.23
CA CYS A 16 14.25 -1.29 -1.51
C CYS A 16 14.63 -2.57 -2.27
N SER A 17 13.86 -2.97 -3.29
CA SER A 17 14.15 -4.17 -4.10
C SER A 17 14.90 -3.86 -5.41
N GLY A 18 15.12 -2.58 -5.76
CA GLY A 18 15.89 -2.18 -6.94
C GLY A 18 15.24 -2.49 -8.29
N ASP A 19 13.90 -2.62 -8.34
CA ASP A 19 13.15 -3.04 -9.52
C ASP A 19 12.31 -1.87 -10.11
N ASN A 20 12.33 -1.73 -11.44
CA ASN A 20 11.54 -0.74 -12.19
C ASN A 20 10.07 -1.16 -12.39
N GLY A 21 9.67 -2.31 -11.82
CA GLY A 21 8.43 -3.02 -12.11
C GLY A 21 7.13 -2.49 -11.50
N ALA A 22 7.10 -1.32 -10.84
CA ALA A 22 5.93 -0.74 -10.16
C ALA A 22 4.80 -0.27 -11.13
N THR A 23 4.27 -1.19 -11.92
CA THR A 23 3.24 -0.97 -12.94
C THR A 23 1.87 -1.52 -12.51
N VAL A 24 0.83 -1.12 -13.24
CA VAL A 24 -0.54 -1.63 -13.08
C VAL A 24 -0.59 -3.14 -13.28
N GLU A 25 0.12 -3.63 -14.27
CA GLU A 25 0.19 -5.04 -14.64
C GLU A 25 0.82 -5.85 -13.53
N SER A 26 1.94 -5.39 -12.97
CA SER A 26 2.61 -6.07 -11.87
C SER A 26 1.76 -6.09 -10.60
N PHE A 27 1.08 -4.98 -10.27
CA PHE A 27 0.14 -4.97 -9.15
C PHE A 27 -0.99 -5.98 -9.36
N ARG A 28 -1.58 -6.01 -10.55
CA ARG A 28 -2.64 -6.97 -10.89
C ARG A 28 -2.14 -8.41 -10.79
N SER A 29 -0.98 -8.72 -11.37
CA SER A 29 -0.39 -10.06 -11.32
C SER A 29 -0.09 -10.48 -9.89
N LEU A 30 0.40 -9.57 -9.04
CA LEU A 30 0.63 -9.82 -7.63
C LEU A 30 -0.68 -10.15 -6.92
N MET A 31 -1.72 -9.35 -7.12
CA MET A 31 -3.02 -9.66 -6.53
C MET A 31 -3.54 -11.01 -6.98
N GLN A 32 -3.35 -11.38 -8.26
CA GLN A 32 -3.73 -12.68 -8.84
C GLN A 32 -2.86 -13.86 -8.42
N ASN A 33 -1.83 -13.65 -7.59
CA ASN A 33 -0.94 -14.71 -7.15
C ASN A 33 -1.61 -15.58 -6.08
N GLU A 34 -1.83 -16.86 -6.39
CA GLU A 34 -2.51 -17.80 -5.49
C GLU A 34 -1.67 -18.16 -4.25
N VAL A 35 -0.35 -18.08 -4.32
CA VAL A 35 0.52 -18.25 -3.14
C VAL A 35 0.34 -17.07 -2.18
N LEU A 36 0.35 -15.85 -2.71
CA LEU A 36 0.07 -14.65 -1.92
C LEU A 36 -1.31 -14.72 -1.25
N LYS A 37 -2.32 -15.17 -2.01
CA LYS A 37 -3.67 -15.37 -1.49
C LYS A 37 -3.69 -16.40 -0.34
N SER A 38 -2.96 -17.51 -0.50
CA SER A 38 -2.87 -18.49 0.59
C SER A 38 -2.28 -17.90 1.87
N TYR A 39 -1.31 -16.97 1.76
CA TYR A 39 -0.82 -16.24 2.92
C TYR A 39 -1.86 -15.29 3.50
N SER A 40 -2.57 -14.51 2.67
CA SER A 40 -3.56 -13.55 3.19
C SER A 40 -4.75 -14.22 3.91
N ASP A 41 -5.04 -15.49 3.58
CA ASP A 41 -6.04 -16.29 4.29
C ASP A 41 -5.63 -16.59 5.74
N ASP A 42 -4.34 -16.80 6.00
CA ASP A 42 -3.84 -17.22 7.32
C ASP A 42 -3.27 -16.06 8.14
N ILE A 43 -2.57 -15.13 7.48
CA ILE A 43 -1.84 -14.03 8.11
C ILE A 43 -2.20 -12.69 7.46
N PRO A 44 -2.18 -11.58 8.21
CA PRO A 44 -2.29 -10.25 7.62
C PRO A 44 -1.15 -9.99 6.63
N VAL A 45 -1.49 -9.49 5.45
CA VAL A 45 -0.55 -9.14 4.38
C VAL A 45 -0.82 -7.72 3.92
N SER A 46 0.23 -6.91 3.82
CA SER A 46 0.16 -5.54 3.29
C SER A 46 1.18 -5.33 2.18
N ILE A 47 0.81 -4.54 1.17
CA ILE A 47 1.69 -4.13 0.08
C ILE A 47 2.41 -2.84 0.45
N ALA A 48 3.74 -2.91 0.51
CA ALA A 48 4.60 -1.76 0.79
C ALA A 48 4.46 -0.66 -0.28
N HIS A 49 4.34 0.61 0.15
CA HIS A 49 4.34 1.84 -0.65
C HIS A 49 3.96 1.63 -2.14
N PRO A 50 2.70 1.26 -2.44
CA PRO A 50 2.29 0.83 -3.76
C PRO A 50 2.49 1.94 -4.80
N PHE A 51 2.90 1.57 -6.02
CA PHE A 51 3.17 2.49 -7.14
C PHE A 51 4.30 3.51 -6.89
N GLN A 52 5.26 3.18 -6.03
CA GLN A 52 6.48 3.97 -5.84
C GLN A 52 7.66 3.45 -6.70
N PRO A 53 7.97 4.08 -7.85
CA PRO A 53 9.17 3.75 -8.63
C PRO A 53 10.47 4.13 -7.88
N VAL A 54 11.55 3.40 -8.18
CA VAL A 54 12.90 3.64 -7.65
C VAL A 54 13.38 5.07 -7.98
N GLY A 55 13.87 5.79 -6.96
CA GLY A 55 14.78 6.93 -7.13
C GLY A 55 14.18 8.27 -7.55
N SER A 56 12.86 8.43 -7.68
CA SER A 56 12.27 9.73 -8.06
C SER A 56 10.82 9.94 -7.62
N PHE A 57 10.62 10.78 -6.59
CA PHE A 57 9.30 11.23 -6.15
C PHE A 57 8.51 11.96 -7.27
N PRO A 58 9.11 12.85 -8.09
CA PRO A 58 8.37 13.49 -9.18
C PRO A 58 7.89 12.52 -10.27
N LEU A 59 8.65 11.45 -10.54
CA LEU A 59 8.20 10.42 -11.50
C LEU A 59 7.04 9.61 -10.95
N ARG A 60 7.02 9.31 -9.65
CA ARG A 60 5.89 8.66 -8.99
C ARG A 60 4.59 9.44 -9.17
N ASP A 61 4.57 10.73 -8.83
CA ASP A 61 3.34 11.53 -8.92
C ASP A 61 2.80 11.56 -10.35
N LYS A 62 3.69 11.71 -11.34
CA LYS A 62 3.34 11.63 -12.75
C LYS A 62 2.83 10.25 -13.17
N MET A 63 3.42 9.17 -12.67
CA MET A 63 2.94 7.81 -12.96
C MET A 63 1.56 7.58 -12.38
N VAL A 64 1.36 7.93 -11.11
CA VAL A 64 0.06 7.81 -10.43
C VAL A 64 -0.99 8.67 -11.12
N SER A 65 -0.66 9.88 -11.56
CA SER A 65 -1.60 10.76 -12.28
C SER A 65 -2.08 10.19 -13.62
N LEU A 66 -1.29 9.31 -14.25
CA LEU A 66 -1.66 8.68 -15.52
C LEU A 66 -2.58 7.47 -15.34
N ILE A 67 -2.72 6.95 -14.12
CA ILE A 67 -3.61 5.81 -13.83
C ILE A 67 -5.02 6.34 -13.53
N SER A 68 -5.97 5.92 -14.37
CA SER A 68 -7.37 6.32 -14.24
C SER A 68 -8.02 5.80 -12.95
N ASP A 69 -9.03 6.51 -12.46
CA ASP A 69 -9.84 6.09 -11.31
C ASP A 69 -10.46 4.70 -11.52
N GLN A 70 -10.92 4.42 -12.75
CA GLN A 70 -11.48 3.11 -13.09
C GLN A 70 -10.45 2.00 -12.97
N THR A 71 -9.20 2.26 -13.40
CA THR A 71 -8.12 1.30 -13.25
C THR A 71 -7.83 1.05 -11.78
N PHE A 72 -7.69 2.10 -10.98
CA PHE A 72 -7.50 1.96 -9.52
C PHE A 72 -8.65 1.21 -8.86
N GLY A 73 -9.89 1.56 -9.18
CA GLY A 73 -11.08 0.88 -8.62
C GLY A 73 -11.06 -0.62 -8.86
N LYS A 74 -10.70 -1.07 -10.08
CA LYS A 74 -10.54 -2.50 -10.41
C LYS A 74 -9.44 -3.16 -9.58
N LEU A 75 -8.29 -2.52 -9.45
CA LEU A 75 -7.14 -3.07 -8.72
C LEU A 75 -7.42 -3.14 -7.21
N PHE A 76 -8.01 -2.10 -6.63
CA PHE A 76 -8.26 -2.02 -5.20
C PHE A 76 -9.47 -2.83 -4.76
N THR A 77 -10.51 -2.94 -5.59
CA THR A 77 -11.58 -3.94 -5.36
C THR A 77 -11.00 -5.35 -5.30
N LEU A 78 -10.03 -5.66 -6.18
CA LEU A 78 -9.37 -6.96 -6.16
C LEU A 78 -8.53 -7.16 -4.89
N ALA A 79 -7.74 -6.16 -4.48
CA ALA A 79 -6.96 -6.21 -3.25
C ALA A 79 -7.85 -6.40 -2.01
N ALA A 80 -8.91 -5.60 -1.89
CA ALA A 80 -9.88 -5.69 -0.81
C ALA A 80 -10.57 -7.06 -0.75
N SER A 81 -11.03 -7.60 -1.88
CA SER A 81 -11.66 -8.93 -1.93
C SER A 81 -10.73 -10.09 -1.52
N ARG A 82 -9.41 -9.86 -1.55
CA ARG A 82 -8.41 -10.83 -1.11
C ARG A 82 -7.91 -10.60 0.32
N GLY A 83 -8.43 -9.59 1.03
CA GLY A 83 -7.98 -9.25 2.39
C GLY A 83 -6.54 -8.76 2.45
N ILE A 84 -6.03 -8.18 1.36
CA ILE A 84 -4.67 -7.64 1.28
C ILE A 84 -4.73 -6.14 1.53
N GLY A 85 -3.95 -5.68 2.50
CA GLY A 85 -3.83 -4.26 2.87
C GLY A 85 -2.84 -3.49 2.00
N LEU A 86 -2.85 -2.18 2.17
CA LEU A 86 -1.94 -1.24 1.49
C LEU A 86 -1.20 -0.38 2.51
N GLU A 87 0.11 -0.18 2.33
CA GLU A 87 0.88 0.72 3.17
C GLU A 87 0.66 2.18 2.74
N LEU A 88 0.28 3.01 3.72
CA LEU A 88 0.44 4.46 3.67
C LEU A 88 1.85 4.79 4.15
N ASN A 89 2.69 5.17 3.21
CA ASN A 89 4.07 5.46 3.48
C ASN A 89 4.25 6.95 3.80
N GLY A 90 4.88 7.26 4.91
CA GLY A 90 5.00 8.63 5.36
C GLY A 90 5.96 9.51 4.54
N ALA A 91 6.72 8.92 3.62
CA ALA A 91 7.46 9.68 2.62
C ALA A 91 6.61 10.08 1.39
N THR A 92 5.33 9.66 1.30
CA THR A 92 4.53 9.74 0.08
C THR A 92 3.29 10.61 0.24
N ASN A 93 3.51 11.92 0.28
CA ASN A 93 2.45 12.92 0.43
C ASN A 93 2.33 13.79 -0.82
N SER A 94 1.40 13.44 -1.69
CA SER A 94 1.03 14.25 -2.86
C SER A 94 -0.46 14.11 -3.17
N PRO A 95 -1.09 15.10 -3.84
CA PRO A 95 -2.50 15.03 -4.21
C PRO A 95 -2.86 13.76 -5.00
N GLU A 96 -1.97 13.31 -5.87
CA GLU A 96 -2.20 12.14 -6.72
C GLU A 96 -2.13 10.84 -5.94
N VAL A 97 -1.23 10.75 -4.97
CA VAL A 97 -1.16 9.63 -4.03
C VAL A 97 -2.40 9.62 -3.13
N PHE A 98 -2.86 10.79 -2.66
CA PHE A 98 -4.08 10.88 -1.85
C PHE A 98 -5.33 10.50 -2.66
N ARG A 99 -5.44 10.92 -3.93
CA ARG A 99 -6.50 10.46 -4.84
C ARG A 99 -6.53 8.94 -4.94
N MET A 100 -5.37 8.33 -5.20
CA MET A 100 -5.24 6.88 -5.29
C MET A 100 -5.73 6.18 -4.01
N PHE A 101 -5.29 6.63 -2.83
CA PHE A 101 -5.70 6.03 -1.57
C PHE A 101 -7.15 6.32 -1.19
N GLY A 102 -7.72 7.45 -1.61
CA GLY A 102 -9.16 7.72 -1.49
C GLY A 102 -9.99 6.68 -2.25
N ILE A 103 -9.60 6.37 -3.50
CA ILE A 103 -10.24 5.30 -4.28
C ILE A 103 -10.06 3.93 -3.60
N ALA A 104 -8.87 3.67 -3.05
CA ALA A 104 -8.63 2.42 -2.33
C ALA A 104 -9.56 2.28 -1.10
N LYS A 105 -9.77 3.35 -0.34
CA LYS A 105 -10.71 3.40 0.77
C LYS A 105 -12.14 3.12 0.30
N GLU A 106 -12.59 3.79 -0.75
CA GLU A 106 -13.93 3.57 -1.33
C GLU A 106 -14.15 2.13 -1.79
N CYS A 107 -13.09 1.45 -2.24
CA CYS A 107 -13.12 0.03 -2.61
C CYS A 107 -13.09 -0.93 -1.40
N GLY A 108 -12.94 -0.41 -0.17
CA GLY A 108 -12.87 -1.21 1.05
C GLY A 108 -11.49 -1.77 1.39
N CYS A 109 -10.41 -1.24 0.79
CA CYS A 109 -9.05 -1.59 1.21
C CYS A 109 -8.82 -1.18 2.66
N LYS A 110 -7.94 -1.93 3.34
CA LYS A 110 -7.46 -1.64 4.68
C LYS A 110 -6.00 -1.22 4.63
N PHE A 111 -5.57 -0.43 5.60
CA PHE A 111 -4.29 0.26 5.55
C PHE A 111 -3.35 -0.11 6.69
N THR A 112 -2.05 0.04 6.41
CA THR A 112 -0.98 -0.02 7.40
C THR A 112 -0.17 1.26 7.30
N LEU A 113 0.47 1.69 8.39
CA LEU A 113 1.33 2.89 8.38
C LEU A 113 2.79 2.47 8.38
N GLY A 114 3.61 3.12 7.54
CA GLY A 114 5.03 2.82 7.45
C GLY A 114 5.88 4.07 7.25
N SER A 115 7.06 4.10 7.89
CA SER A 115 8.01 5.20 7.74
C SER A 115 9.02 5.00 6.61
N ASP A 116 9.27 3.74 6.26
CA ASP A 116 10.38 3.32 5.37
C ASP A 116 11.71 3.99 5.74
N MET A 117 11.97 4.08 7.05
CA MET A 117 13.18 4.71 7.58
C MET A 117 14.43 3.88 7.26
N HIS A 118 15.44 4.51 6.67
CA HIS A 118 16.74 3.91 6.37
C HIS A 118 17.86 4.40 7.31
N ALA A 119 17.54 5.36 8.18
CA ALA A 119 18.42 5.83 9.23
C ALA A 119 17.62 6.25 10.47
N ARG A 120 18.24 6.21 11.65
CA ARG A 120 17.59 6.57 12.93
C ARG A 120 16.97 7.97 12.93
N GLY A 121 17.57 8.92 12.22
CA GLY A 121 17.07 10.29 12.10
C GLY A 121 15.77 10.42 11.31
N GLU A 122 15.30 9.35 10.67
CA GLU A 122 14.12 9.35 9.81
C GLU A 122 12.86 8.80 10.49
N MET A 123 12.92 8.49 11.79
CA MET A 123 11.79 7.95 12.56
C MET A 123 10.52 8.81 12.42
N SER A 124 10.68 10.14 12.36
CA SER A 124 9.57 11.07 12.22
C SER A 124 8.85 10.98 10.87
N LYS A 125 9.39 10.28 9.87
CA LYS A 125 8.69 10.08 8.59
C LYS A 125 7.36 9.37 8.77
N VAL A 126 7.18 8.53 9.80
CA VAL A 126 5.89 7.87 10.07
C VAL A 126 4.73 8.86 10.20
N PHE A 127 4.98 10.06 10.75
CA PHE A 127 3.98 11.12 10.87
C PHE A 127 3.53 11.68 9.51
N GLY A 128 4.29 11.47 8.45
CA GLY A 128 3.81 11.77 7.12
C GLY A 128 2.65 10.88 6.70
N ALA A 129 2.55 9.65 7.21
CA ALA A 129 1.40 8.78 6.92
C ALA A 129 0.15 9.26 7.65
N ASP A 130 0.33 9.92 8.81
CA ASP A 130 -0.72 10.55 9.62
C ASP A 130 -1.43 11.69 8.85
N HIS A 131 -0.68 12.45 8.03
CA HIS A 131 -1.29 13.45 7.16
C HIS A 131 -2.21 12.85 6.10
N CYS A 132 -1.87 11.68 5.58
CA CYS A 132 -2.71 10.96 4.62
C CYS A 132 -3.98 10.42 5.31
N THR A 133 -3.85 9.87 6.53
CA THR A 133 -5.00 9.38 7.30
C THR A 133 -5.99 10.51 7.59
N ASP A 134 -5.49 11.67 8.04
CA ASP A 134 -6.32 12.85 8.30
C ASP A 134 -7.02 13.35 7.03
N TYR A 135 -6.27 13.50 5.93
CA TYR A 135 -6.80 14.00 4.67
C TYR A 135 -7.93 13.12 4.12
N LEU A 136 -7.80 11.80 4.26
CA LEU A 136 -8.78 10.81 3.78
C LEU A 136 -9.86 10.50 4.82
N GLY A 137 -9.78 11.09 6.02
CA GLY A 137 -10.67 10.81 7.15
C GLY A 137 -10.67 9.33 7.52
N LEU A 138 -9.51 8.66 7.48
CA LEU A 138 -9.39 7.26 7.85
C LEU A 138 -9.67 7.07 9.33
N THR A 139 -10.35 5.98 9.67
CA THR A 139 -10.59 5.58 11.06
C THR A 139 -9.89 4.27 11.37
N GLU A 140 -9.95 3.83 12.63
CA GLU A 140 -9.47 2.50 13.02
C GLU A 140 -10.13 1.37 12.22
N ASP A 141 -11.38 1.55 11.78
CA ASP A 141 -12.06 0.57 10.94
C ASP A 141 -11.38 0.44 9.57
N ASP A 142 -10.68 1.46 9.09
CA ASP A 142 -9.93 1.43 7.84
C ASP A 142 -8.54 0.77 8.00
N MET A 143 -8.11 0.45 9.22
CA MET A 143 -6.79 -0.14 9.47
C MET A 143 -6.81 -1.66 9.36
N MET A 144 -5.68 -2.23 8.94
CA MET A 144 -5.45 -3.67 8.99
C MET A 144 -5.35 -4.11 10.45
N ASN A 145 -6.14 -5.11 10.83
CA ASN A 145 -6.04 -5.71 12.15
C ASN A 145 -4.98 -6.81 12.16
N PHE A 146 -3.82 -6.51 12.75
CA PHE A 146 -2.73 -7.47 12.87
C PHE A 146 -2.92 -8.51 13.98
N THR A 147 -3.89 -8.28 14.86
CA THR A 147 -4.29 -9.24 15.89
C THR A 147 -5.66 -9.82 15.55
N ARG A 148 -5.70 -11.02 14.97
CA ARG A 148 -6.98 -11.75 14.80
C ARG A 148 -7.39 -12.29 16.19
N GLY A 149 -8.58 -11.89 16.67
CA GLY A 149 -9.17 -12.34 17.94
C GLY A 149 -9.21 -13.85 18.07
#